data_AF-A0A1Y3MEZ4-F1
#
_entry.id   AF-A0A1Y3MEZ4-F1
#
_cell.length_a   1.000
_cell.length_b   1.000
_cell.length_c   1.000
_cell.angle_alpha   90.00
_cell.angle_beta   90.00
_cell.angle_gamma   90.00
#
_symmetry.space_group_name_H-M   'P 1'
#
loop_
_entity.id
_entity.type
_entity.pdbx_description
1 polymer ?
#
loop_
_entity_poly.entity_id
_entity_poly.type
_entity_poly.pdbx_seq_one_letter_code
_entity_poly.pdbx_strand_id
1 'polypeptide(L)'
;MKKIMIATLSIGIVMGLSTIAFANTGTKTEIYKEELAHFKTINPDITILEVDLVMKQRKQLDELYEQLEKLELNYGIRVDNTKDPNKEPKHLDDLTTTQRENCLQLNIKIWDEELQFLDVQYKAGLIKEDMYRTEKKNFTYFKDENVKEKNQLHTN
;
A
#
# COMPACT_ATOMS: atom_id res chain seq x y z
N MET A 1 15.30 6.72 -31.21
CA MET A 1 14.69 5.72 -30.32
C MET A 1 13.84 6.46 -29.30
N LYS A 2 12.53 6.17 -29.26
CA LYS A 2 11.56 6.94 -28.46
C LYS A 2 11.75 6.59 -26.98
N LYS A 3 12.06 7.62 -26.17
CA LYS A 3 12.18 7.52 -24.71
C LYS A 3 10.78 7.27 -24.14
N ILE A 4 10.58 6.11 -23.52
CA ILE A 4 9.38 5.85 -22.73
C ILE A 4 9.64 6.55 -21.40
N MET A 5 9.13 7.78 -21.27
CA MET A 5 9.00 8.42 -19.96
C MET A 5 8.05 7.56 -19.15
N ILE A 6 8.57 6.83 -18.16
CA ILE A 6 7.76 6.30 -17.08
C ILE A 6 7.39 7.51 -16.24
N ALA A 7 6.33 8.20 -16.67
CA ALA A 7 5.64 9.16 -15.84
C ALA A 7 5.26 8.40 -14.58
N THR A 8 5.78 8.87 -13.45
CA THR A 8 5.39 8.51 -12.10
C THR A 8 3.87 8.37 -12.06
N LEU A 9 3.40 7.13 -12.12
CA LEU A 9 2.03 6.80 -11.86
C LEU A 9 1.89 7.02 -10.35
N SER A 10 1.59 8.25 -9.97
CA SER A 10 0.95 8.58 -8.71
C SER A 10 -0.37 7.84 -8.71
N ILE A 11 -0.29 6.56 -8.37
CA ILE A 11 -1.41 5.70 -8.04
C ILE A 11 -1.89 6.20 -6.67
N GLY A 12 -2.51 7.37 -6.68
CA GLY A 12 -3.57 7.67 -5.74
C GLY A 12 -4.71 6.74 -6.11
N ILE A 13 -4.62 5.47 -5.72
CA ILE A 13 -5.84 4.66 -5.62
C ILE A 13 -6.65 5.37 -4.56
N VAL A 14 -7.71 5.98 -5.07
CA VAL A 14 -8.92 6.38 -4.37
C VAL A 14 -9.45 5.15 -3.64
N MET A 15 -8.87 4.80 -2.50
CA MET A 15 -9.57 4.03 -1.49
C MET A 15 -10.40 5.04 -0.71
N GLY A 16 -11.59 5.30 -1.25
CA GLY A 16 -12.70 5.93 -0.53
C GLY A 16 -13.25 5.04 0.60
N LEU A 17 -12.37 4.39 1.37
CA LEU A 17 -12.65 4.08 2.75
C LEU A 17 -12.20 5.31 3.51
N SER A 18 -13.15 6.21 3.70
CA SER A 18 -13.12 7.39 4.56
C SER A 18 -11.82 7.56 5.34
N THR A 19 -11.14 8.67 5.07
CA THR A 19 -10.16 9.31 5.93
C THR A 19 -10.77 9.73 7.28
N ILE A 20 -11.45 8.81 7.98
CA ILE A 20 -11.60 8.94 9.41
C ILE A 20 -10.26 8.48 9.97
N ALA A 21 -9.30 9.40 9.90
CA ALA A 21 -8.27 9.49 10.90
C ALA A 21 -9.01 9.73 12.22
N PHE A 22 -9.57 8.67 12.80
CA PHE A 22 -10.02 8.71 14.18
C PHE A 22 -8.75 8.91 14.99
N ALA A 23 -8.58 10.13 15.50
CA ALA A 23 -7.60 10.42 16.50
C ALA A 23 -7.72 9.31 17.57
N ASN A 24 -6.63 8.60 17.81
CA ASN A 24 -6.55 7.36 18.57
C ASN A 24 -6.72 7.65 20.08
N THR A 25 -7.83 8.28 20.46
CA THR A 25 -8.16 8.71 21.83
C THR A 25 -9.13 7.76 22.54
N GLY A 26 -9.69 6.78 21.80
CA GLY A 26 -10.58 5.75 22.35
C GLY A 26 -9.81 4.56 22.91
N THR A 27 -10.43 3.84 23.83
CA THR A 27 -9.91 2.53 24.25
C THR A 27 -10.03 1.53 23.08
N LYS A 28 -9.15 0.52 23.02
CA LYS A 28 -9.18 -0.51 21.96
C LYS A 28 -10.58 -1.09 21.73
N THR A 29 -11.37 -1.25 22.80
CA THR A 29 -12.75 -1.77 22.77
C THR A 29 -13.77 -0.81 22.12
N GLU A 30 -13.56 0.51 22.21
CA GLU A 30 -14.45 1.50 21.59
C GLU A 30 -14.19 1.60 20.09
N ILE A 31 -12.92 1.59 19.69
CA ILE A 31 -12.50 1.61 18.28
C ILE A 31 -13.10 0.41 17.51
N TYR A 32 -13.04 -0.81 18.10
CA TYR A 32 -13.66 -1.98 17.48
C TYR A 32 -15.18 -1.89 17.32
N LYS A 33 -15.88 -1.18 18.22
CA LYS A 33 -17.34 -0.99 18.10
C LYS A 33 -17.67 -0.02 16.98
N GLU A 34 -16.88 1.04 16.84
CA GLU A 34 -17.04 2.03 15.77
C GLU A 34 -16.73 1.41 14.39
N GLU A 35 -15.65 0.64 14.29
CA GLU A 35 -15.28 -0.09 13.07
C GLU A 35 -16.35 -1.12 12.67
N LEU A 36 -16.82 -1.93 13.63
CA LEU A 36 -17.89 -2.88 13.39
C LEU A 36 -19.19 -2.19 12.96
N ALA A 37 -19.56 -1.08 13.61
CA ALA A 37 -20.74 -0.30 13.23
C ALA A 37 -20.62 0.25 11.81
N HIS A 38 -19.44 0.77 11.45
CA HIS A 38 -19.16 1.25 10.10
C HIS A 38 -19.27 0.12 9.06
N PHE A 39 -18.60 -1.01 9.27
CA PHE A 39 -18.64 -2.12 8.32
C PHE A 39 -20.04 -2.74 8.19
N LYS A 40 -20.85 -2.73 9.25
CA LYS A 40 -22.26 -3.13 9.18
C LYS A 40 -23.12 -2.25 8.28
N THR A 41 -22.71 -1.01 7.99
CA THR A 41 -23.40 -0.18 6.99
C THR A 41 -23.21 -0.69 5.55
N ILE A 42 -22.17 -1.50 5.31
CA ILE A 42 -21.83 -2.08 4.02
C ILE A 42 -22.32 -3.53 3.95
N ASN A 43 -21.96 -4.35 4.95
CA ASN A 43 -22.42 -5.73 5.11
C ASN A 43 -23.01 -5.93 6.52
N PRO A 44 -24.35 -5.91 6.68
CA PRO A 44 -25.01 -6.05 7.98
C PRO A 44 -24.68 -7.35 8.72
N ASP A 45 -24.32 -8.40 7.97
CA ASP A 45 -24.04 -9.74 8.50
C ASP A 45 -22.55 -9.92 8.88
N ILE A 46 -21.71 -8.90 8.68
CA ILE A 46 -20.29 -8.99 9.03
C ILE A 46 -20.09 -9.26 10.52
N THR A 47 -19.22 -10.23 10.80
CA THR A 47 -18.89 -10.65 12.15
C THR A 47 -17.72 -9.83 12.71
N ILE A 48 -17.63 -9.78 14.04
CA ILE A 48 -16.49 -9.15 14.70
C ILE A 48 -15.15 -9.81 14.32
N LEU A 49 -15.14 -11.13 14.08
CA LEU A 49 -13.93 -11.85 13.68
C LEU A 49 -13.45 -11.45 12.28
N GLU A 50 -14.38 -11.18 11.35
CA GLU A 50 -14.04 -10.69 10.02
C GLU A 50 -13.52 -9.25 10.08
N VAL A 51 -14.12 -8.40 10.93
CA VAL A 51 -13.61 -7.05 11.18
C VAL A 51 -12.20 -7.10 11.79
N ASP A 52 -11.97 -7.93 12.80
CA ASP A 52 -10.64 -8.13 13.39
C ASP A 52 -9.60 -8.53 12.35
N LEU A 53 -9.97 -9.42 11.41
CA LEU A 53 -9.09 -9.84 10.32
C LEU A 53 -8.78 -8.70 9.34
N VAL A 54 -9.80 -7.94 8.92
CA VAL A 54 -9.64 -6.75 8.07
C VAL A 54 -8.68 -5.75 8.72
N MET A 55 -8.88 -5.46 10.01
CA MET A 55 -8.07 -4.50 10.75
C MET A 55 -6.64 -4.97 10.97
N LYS A 56 -6.45 -6.26 11.27
CA LYS A 56 -5.11 -6.85 11.38
C LYS A 56 -4.35 -6.71 10.07
N GLN A 57 -4.99 -7.06 8.96
CA GLN A 57 -4.39 -7.00 7.62
C GLN A 57 -4.07 -5.54 7.24
N ARG A 58 -4.96 -4.59 7.55
CA ARG A 58 -4.71 -3.16 7.36
C ARG A 58 -3.49 -2.68 8.14
N LYS A 59 -3.36 -3.07 9.41
CA LYS A 59 -2.21 -2.71 10.25
C LYS A 59 -0.89 -3.24 9.68
N GLN A 60 -0.86 -4.49 9.20
CA GLN A 60 0.32 -5.07 8.56
C GLN A 60 0.73 -4.28 7.32
N LEU A 61 -0.25 -3.85 6.52
CA LEU A 61 -0.01 -3.04 5.34
C LEU A 61 0.50 -1.63 5.70
N ASP A 62 -0.10 -0.96 6.69
CA ASP A 62 0.35 0.34 7.18
C ASP A 62 1.81 0.27 7.68
N GLU A 63 2.19 -0.79 8.40
CA GLU A 63 3.57 -1.02 8.86
C GLU A 63 4.56 -1.20 7.70
N LEU A 64 4.14 -1.80 6.57
CA LEU A 64 4.97 -1.94 5.38
C LEU A 64 5.14 -0.59 4.65
N TYR A 65 4.07 0.20 4.54
CA TYR A 65 4.15 1.54 3.95
C TYR A 65 5.01 2.49 4.79
N GLU A 66 4.96 2.40 6.13
CA GLU A 66 5.89 3.14 6.98
C GLU A 66 7.35 2.73 6.75
N GLN A 67 7.61 1.43 6.55
CA GLN A 67 8.96 0.96 6.22
C GLN A 67 9.42 1.51 4.87
N LEU A 68 8.52 1.58 3.88
CA LEU A 68 8.83 2.14 2.57
C LEU A 68 9.13 3.63 2.68
N GLU A 69 8.31 4.40 3.39
CA GLU A 69 8.55 5.82 3.61
C GLU A 69 9.91 6.08 4.28
N LYS A 70 10.24 5.32 5.33
CA LYS A 70 11.54 5.42 6.01
C LYS A 70 12.68 5.07 5.05
N LEU A 71 12.52 4.04 4.22
CA LEU A 71 13.50 3.62 3.23
C LEU A 71 13.73 4.71 2.17
N GLU A 72 12.65 5.27 1.61
CA GLU A 72 12.70 6.32 0.60
C GLU A 72 13.34 7.60 1.15
N LEU A 73 13.04 7.97 2.39
CA LEU A 73 13.71 9.08 3.08
C LEU A 73 15.20 8.82 3.25
N ASN A 74 15.58 7.61 3.69
CA ASN A 74 16.98 7.22 3.87
C ASN A 74 17.76 7.21 2.56
N TYR A 75 17.13 6.82 1.46
CA TYR A 75 17.75 6.81 0.13
C TYR A 75 17.69 8.16 -0.56
N GLY A 76 16.94 9.12 -0.01
CA GLY A 76 16.74 10.45 -0.58
C GLY A 76 15.80 10.45 -1.78
N ILE A 77 15.05 9.37 -2.01
CA ILE A 77 13.96 9.30 -3.01
C ILE A 77 12.84 10.25 -2.58
N ARG A 78 12.56 10.28 -1.27
CA ARG A 78 11.65 11.24 -0.65
C ARG A 78 12.44 12.24 0.17
N VAL A 79 11.99 13.49 0.17
CA VAL A 79 12.62 14.60 0.91
C VAL A 79 11.64 15.21 1.89
N ASP A 80 12.14 15.47 3.10
CA ASP A 80 11.40 16.21 4.11
C ASP A 80 11.70 17.71 3.95
N ASN A 81 10.88 18.36 3.12
CA ASN A 81 11.03 19.78 2.81
C ASN A 81 10.81 20.71 4.02
N THR A 82 10.33 20.18 5.16
CA THR A 82 10.27 20.94 6.41
C THR A 82 11.64 21.08 7.06
N LYS A 83 12.56 20.14 6.81
CA LYS A 83 13.93 20.15 7.32
C LYS A 83 14.90 20.82 6.37
N ASP A 84 14.73 20.62 5.06
CA ASP A 84 15.55 21.25 4.02
C ASP A 84 14.68 21.59 2.80
N PRO A 85 14.19 22.84 2.68
CA PRO A 85 13.21 23.22 1.67
C PRO A 85 13.74 23.21 0.24
N ASN A 86 15.07 23.14 0.04
CA ASN A 86 15.69 23.19 -1.28
C ASN A 86 16.28 21.82 -1.71
N LYS A 87 16.12 20.78 -0.89
CA LYS A 87 16.66 19.46 -1.21
C LYS A 87 15.79 18.78 -2.26
N GLU A 88 16.38 18.49 -3.42
CA GLU A 88 15.69 17.73 -4.46
C GLU A 88 15.71 16.22 -4.16
N PRO A 89 14.61 15.51 -4.47
CA PRO A 89 14.58 14.06 -4.39
C PRO A 89 15.50 13.44 -5.44
N LYS A 90 16.16 12.34 -5.09
CA LYS A 90 16.93 11.52 -6.04
C LYS A 90 15.99 10.75 -6.95
N HIS A 91 16.39 10.58 -8.20
CA HIS A 91 15.72 9.62 -9.07
C HIS A 91 16.12 8.20 -8.67
N LEU A 92 15.21 7.24 -8.93
CA LEU A 92 15.47 5.81 -8.72
C LEU A 92 16.73 5.32 -9.46
N ASP A 93 17.02 5.89 -10.62
CA ASP A 93 18.21 5.56 -11.41
C ASP A 93 19.52 6.12 -10.82
N ASP A 94 19.44 7.09 -9.90
CA ASP A 94 20.60 7.63 -9.18
C ASP A 94 21.00 6.74 -7.98
N LEU A 95 20.18 5.73 -7.67
CA LEU A 95 20.43 4.79 -6.58
C LEU A 95 21.37 3.66 -7.02
N THR A 96 22.10 3.12 -6.06
CA THR A 96 22.89 1.90 -6.30
C THR A 96 21.98 0.71 -6.59
N THR A 97 22.48 -0.29 -7.31
CA THR A 97 21.74 -1.53 -7.60
C THR A 97 21.17 -2.17 -6.34
N THR A 98 21.94 -2.20 -5.25
CA THR A 98 21.48 -2.72 -3.95
C THR A 98 20.32 -1.92 -3.37
N GLN A 99 20.36 -0.59 -3.46
CA GLN A 99 19.27 0.27 -2.98
C GLN A 99 18.00 0.06 -3.81
N ARG A 100 18.12 0.00 -5.14
CA ARG A 100 17.00 -0.32 -6.04
C ARG A 100 16.40 -1.68 -5.73
N GLU A 101 17.24 -2.69 -5.53
CA GLU A 101 16.78 -4.03 -5.18
C GLU A 101 16.01 -4.02 -3.85
N ASN A 102 16.52 -3.32 -2.81
CA ASN A 102 15.84 -3.23 -1.53
C ASN A 102 14.45 -2.56 -1.66
N CYS A 103 14.34 -1.48 -2.43
CA CYS A 103 13.05 -0.83 -2.72
C CYS A 103 12.09 -1.80 -3.43
N LEU A 104 12.55 -2.48 -4.47
CA LEU A 104 11.71 -3.44 -5.21
C LEU A 104 11.28 -4.62 -4.35
N GLN A 105 12.16 -5.15 -3.51
CA GLN A 105 11.82 -6.23 -2.58
C GLN A 105 10.73 -5.81 -1.59
N LEU A 106 10.79 -4.57 -1.08
CA LEU A 106 9.76 -4.05 -0.18
C LEU A 106 8.44 -3.79 -0.92
N ASN A 107 8.49 -3.22 -2.13
CA ASN A 107 7.30 -3.03 -2.96
C ASN A 107 6.60 -4.35 -3.30
N ILE A 108 7.36 -5.41 -3.63
CA ILE A 108 6.78 -6.73 -3.89
C ILE A 108 6.02 -7.24 -2.65
N LYS A 109 6.60 -7.08 -1.44
CA LYS A 109 5.92 -7.45 -0.19
C LYS A 109 4.66 -6.64 0.05
N ILE A 110 4.70 -5.33 -0.22
CA ILE A 110 3.51 -4.46 -0.13
C ILE A 110 2.42 -4.99 -1.06
N TRP A 111 2.73 -5.27 -2.33
CA TRP A 111 1.73 -5.79 -3.27
C TRP A 111 1.17 -7.16 -2.87
N ASP A 112 2.00 -8.03 -2.28
CA ASP A 112 1.52 -9.29 -1.70
C ASP A 112 0.54 -9.08 -0.55
N GLU A 113 0.78 -8.07 0.30
CA GLU A 113 -0.09 -7.74 1.42
C GLU A 113 -1.37 -7.01 0.97
N GLU A 114 -1.28 -6.14 -0.05
CA GLU A 114 -2.43 -5.50 -0.70
C GLU A 114 -3.37 -6.53 -1.33
N LEU A 115 -2.82 -7.55 -2.00
CA LEU A 115 -3.61 -8.66 -2.57
C LEU A 115 -4.32 -9.45 -1.47
N GLN A 116 -3.65 -9.74 -0.36
CA GLN A 116 -4.27 -10.40 0.79
C GLN A 116 -5.34 -9.52 1.44
N PHE A 117 -5.10 -8.21 1.59
CA PHE A 117 -6.06 -7.26 2.12
C PHE A 117 -7.31 -7.16 1.25
N LEU A 118 -7.13 -7.11 -0.07
CA LEU A 118 -8.21 -7.13 -1.04
C LEU A 118 -9.03 -8.44 -0.95
N ASP A 119 -8.37 -9.59 -0.82
CA ASP A 119 -9.03 -10.89 -0.64
C ASP A 119 -9.85 -10.95 0.66
N VAL A 120 -9.33 -10.38 1.76
CA VAL A 120 -10.03 -10.31 3.06
C VAL A 120 -11.27 -9.42 2.97
N GLN A 121 -11.15 -8.22 2.39
CA GLN A 121 -12.27 -7.30 2.19
C GLN A 121 -13.38 -7.92 1.34
N TYR A 122 -13.01 -8.60 0.25
CA TYR A 122 -13.97 -9.28 -0.61
C TYR A 122 -14.71 -10.41 0.11
N LYS A 123 -13.98 -11.26 0.84
CA LYS A 123 -14.59 -12.36 1.63
C LYS A 123 -15.52 -11.85 2.73
N ALA A 124 -15.19 -10.72 3.34
CA ALA A 124 -16.02 -10.05 4.34
C ALA A 124 -17.22 -9.30 3.73
N GLY A 125 -17.41 -9.34 2.40
CA GLY A 125 -18.51 -8.66 1.72
C GLY A 125 -18.42 -7.14 1.72
N LEU A 126 -17.22 -6.58 1.95
CA LEU A 126 -16.99 -5.13 2.04
C LEU A 126 -16.80 -4.47 0.67
N ILE A 127 -16.47 -5.27 -0.34
CA ILE A 127 -16.31 -4.82 -1.73
C ILE A 127 -17.04 -5.75 -2.68
N LYS A 128 -17.45 -5.18 -3.82
CA LYS A 128 -18.14 -5.94 -4.87
C LYS A 128 -17.16 -6.74 -5.72
N GLU A 129 -17.67 -7.78 -6.36
CA GLU A 129 -16.86 -8.70 -7.17
C GLU A 129 -16.18 -8.01 -8.38
N ASP A 130 -16.84 -7.05 -9.01
CA ASP A 130 -16.28 -6.29 -10.14
C ASP A 130 -15.07 -5.45 -9.71
N MET A 131 -15.18 -4.76 -8.58
CA MET A 131 -14.09 -4.02 -7.95
C MET A 131 -12.96 -4.97 -7.56
N TYR A 132 -13.29 -6.06 -6.87
CA TYR A 132 -12.33 -7.09 -6.48
C TYR A 132 -11.51 -7.63 -7.67
N ARG A 133 -12.18 -8.02 -8.76
CA ARG A 133 -11.52 -8.58 -9.95
C ARG A 133 -10.63 -7.55 -10.64
N THR A 134 -11.09 -6.30 -10.72
CA THR A 134 -10.34 -5.21 -11.35
C THR A 134 -9.09 -4.88 -10.55
N GLU A 135 -9.22 -4.66 -9.24
CA GLU A 135 -8.07 -4.32 -8.39
C GLU A 135 -7.09 -5.48 -8.27
N LYS A 136 -7.57 -6.72 -8.16
CA LYS A 136 -6.70 -7.89 -8.11
C LYS A 136 -5.82 -8.00 -9.34
N LYS A 137 -6.38 -7.71 -10.53
CA LYS A 137 -5.63 -7.68 -11.79
C LYS A 137 -4.58 -6.56 -11.78
N ASN A 138 -4.95 -5.37 -11.31
CA ASN A 138 -4.03 -4.22 -11.24
C ASN A 138 -2.86 -4.51 -10.28
N PHE A 139 -3.15 -4.98 -9.07
CA PHE A 139 -2.12 -5.24 -8.05
C PHE A 139 -1.19 -6.37 -8.48
N THR A 140 -1.73 -7.42 -9.11
CA THR A 140 -0.91 -8.49 -9.70
C THR A 140 0.02 -7.93 -10.79
N TYR A 141 -0.50 -7.07 -11.67
CA TYR A 141 0.32 -6.44 -12.70
C TYR A 141 1.46 -5.60 -12.12
N PHE A 142 1.20 -4.76 -11.11
CA PHE A 142 2.25 -3.95 -10.47
C PHE A 142 3.28 -4.80 -9.74
N LYS A 143 2.85 -5.89 -9.10
CA LYS A 143 3.77 -6.85 -8.50
C LYS A 143 4.66 -7.48 -9.57
N ASP A 144 4.10 -7.96 -10.67
CA ASP A 144 4.83 -8.63 -11.74
C ASP A 144 5.85 -7.71 -12.40
N GLU A 145 5.51 -6.43 -12.62
CA GLU A 145 6.47 -5.45 -13.14
C GLU A 145 7.62 -5.18 -12.14
N ASN A 146 7.35 -5.10 -10.83
CA ASN A 146 8.41 -4.98 -9.82
C ASN A 146 9.30 -6.23 -9.77
N VAL A 147 8.74 -7.43 -9.89
CA VAL A 147 9.51 -8.69 -9.95
C VAL A 147 10.40 -8.72 -11.19
N LYS A 148 9.85 -8.32 -12.34
CA LYS A 148 10.58 -8.25 -13.60
C LYS A 148 11.72 -7.24 -13.54
N GLU A 149 11.48 -6.03 -13.03
CA GLU A 149 12.52 -5.03 -12.84
C GLU A 149 13.63 -5.55 -11.91
N LYS A 150 13.25 -6.17 -10.77
CA LYS A 150 14.22 -6.74 -9.83
C LYS A 150 15.11 -7.77 -10.50
N ASN A 151 14.53 -8.66 -11.30
CA ASN A 151 15.31 -9.70 -12.00
C ASN A 151 16.25 -9.11 -13.05
N GLN A 152 15.91 -7.95 -13.63
CA GLN A 152 16.72 -7.23 -14.61
C GLN A 152 17.89 -6.45 -13.99
N LEU A 153 17.85 -6.16 -12.69
CA LEU A 153 18.95 -5.46 -11.99
C LEU A 153 20.27 -6.23 -12.00
N HIS A 154 20.22 -7.55 -12.14
CA HIS A 154 21.40 -8.43 -12.11
C HIS A 154 21.85 -8.88 -13.51
N THR A 155 21.21 -8.39 -14.57
CA THR A 155 21.48 -8.80 -15.96
C THR A 155 22.19 -7.72 -16.80
N ASN A 156 22.46 -6.54 -16.22
CA ASN A 156 23.19 -5.43 -16.84
C ASN A 156 24.41 -5.06 -15.99
#